data_AF-A0A819R4Q3-F1
#
_entry.id   AF-A0A819R4Q3-F1
#
_cell.length_a   1.000
_cell.length_b   1.000
_cell.length_c   1.000
_cell.angle_alpha   90.00
_cell.angle_beta   90.00
_cell.angle_gamma   90.00
#
_symmetry.space_group_name_H-M   'P 1'
#
loop_
_entity.id
_entity.type
_entity.pdbx_description
1 polymer ?
#
loop_
_entity_poly.entity_id
_entity_poly.type
_entity_poly.pdbx_seq_one_letter_code
_entity_poly.pdbx_strand_id
1 'polypeptide(L)'
;MCKYYQVGRFSELGSEDFDEESALYHLELAAELCVKEAIFTLAKIYLDLPRDLLSHYRLTDQAHRVTKGLNLMIRASELHETEANLYIAQFFDHGIEGSLEKDWKQAAEYYENYIRIRENESNNLDEDSGTNEPDQIHSTDNGIPFHDHHETVARLATLYKTGGHNLVCNYQKAGDLFNKAAEMATAAMKGRLANKYYMSAEEAYALEPDDEEGEGN
;
A
#
# COMPACT_ATOMS: atom_id res chain seq x y z
N MET A 1 23.26 15.44 27.06
CA MET A 1 24.25 15.29 25.98
C MET A 1 24.67 13.83 25.96
N CYS A 2 24.03 13.03 25.09
CA CYS A 2 24.21 11.58 25.02
C CYS A 2 25.61 11.25 24.45
N LYS A 3 26.38 10.39 25.14
CA LYS A 3 27.72 9.99 24.70
C LYS A 3 27.61 8.72 23.89
N TYR A 4 27.94 8.79 22.60
CA TYR A 4 28.00 7.65 21.69
C TYR A 4 28.98 6.60 22.27
N TYR A 5 28.44 5.49 22.80
CA TYR A 5 29.26 4.43 23.38
C TYR A 5 29.72 3.46 22.28
N GLN A 6 30.90 2.87 22.45
CA GLN A 6 31.58 1.97 21.50
C GLN A 6 30.79 0.72 21.06
N VAL A 7 29.57 0.53 21.55
CA VAL A 7 28.66 -0.59 21.24
C VAL A 7 27.49 -0.15 20.34
N GLY A 8 27.42 1.13 19.94
CA GLY A 8 26.37 1.64 19.04
C GLY A 8 24.98 1.70 19.67
N ARG A 9 24.87 1.74 21.01
CA ARG A 9 23.60 1.93 21.72
C ARG A 9 23.51 3.32 22.34
N PHE A 10 22.35 3.96 22.20
CA PHE A 10 21.95 5.12 23.01
C PHE A 10 21.45 4.55 24.34
N SER A 11 22.22 4.67 25.42
CA SER A 11 21.81 4.22 26.75
C SER A 11 22.61 4.95 27.81
N GLU A 12 22.02 5.17 28.98
CA GLU A 12 22.77 5.66 30.14
C GLU A 12 23.75 4.57 30.63
N LEU A 13 24.83 4.99 31.30
CA LEU A 13 25.87 4.06 31.73
C LEU A 13 25.30 3.13 32.82
N GLY A 14 25.08 1.87 32.45
CA GLY A 14 24.53 0.84 33.35
C GLY A 14 23.04 0.57 33.20
N SER A 15 22.34 1.24 32.26
CA SER A 15 20.98 0.87 31.89
C SER A 15 20.99 -0.24 30.84
N GLU A 16 20.13 -1.24 30.99
CA GLU A 16 19.81 -2.20 29.92
C GLU A 16 18.82 -1.60 28.91
N ASP A 17 18.12 -0.53 29.32
CA ASP A 17 17.17 0.20 28.51
C ASP A 17 17.86 1.09 27.48
N PHE A 18 17.32 1.04 26.28
CA PHE A 18 17.72 1.89 25.15
C PHE A 18 17.01 3.24 25.26
N ASP A 19 17.74 4.31 24.98
CA ASP A 19 17.27 5.69 24.96
C ASP A 19 16.43 5.93 23.68
N GLU A 20 15.12 5.65 23.82
CA GLU A 20 14.13 5.79 22.77
C GLU A 20 14.00 7.24 22.26
N GLU A 21 14.21 8.24 23.13
CA GLU A 21 14.13 9.65 22.75
C GLU A 21 15.27 10.05 21.80
N SER A 22 16.51 9.67 22.12
CA SER A 22 17.65 9.90 21.23
C SER A 22 17.46 9.16 19.89
N ALA A 23 16.94 7.95 19.93
CA ALA A 23 16.70 7.16 18.73
C ALA A 23 15.65 7.78 17.81
N LEU A 24 14.54 8.25 18.39
CA LEU A 24 13.52 8.97 17.65
C LEU A 24 14.09 10.26 17.06
N TYR A 25 14.88 11.02 17.84
CA TYR A 25 15.52 12.24 17.34
C TYR A 25 16.42 11.98 16.12
N HIS A 26 17.22 10.92 16.16
CA HIS A 26 18.04 10.54 15.01
C HIS A 26 17.23 10.06 13.81
N LEU A 27 16.10 9.37 14.05
CA LEU A 27 15.17 8.98 12.99
C LEU A 27 14.50 10.19 12.34
N GLU A 28 14.08 11.17 13.14
CA GLU A 28 13.51 12.43 12.66
C GLU A 28 14.53 13.22 11.83
N LEU A 29 15.77 13.33 12.31
CA LEU A 29 16.85 13.98 11.55
C LEU A 29 17.14 13.26 10.21
N ALA A 30 17.15 11.93 10.20
CA ALA A 30 17.31 11.17 8.97
C ALA A 30 16.13 11.40 7.99
N ALA A 31 14.91 11.51 8.51
CA ALA A 31 13.74 11.83 7.71
C ALA A 31 13.78 13.28 7.15
N GLU A 32 14.30 14.24 7.91
CA GLU A 32 14.55 15.61 7.43
C GLU A 32 15.57 15.62 6.28
N LEU A 33 16.58 14.76 6.35
CA LEU A 33 17.59 14.56 5.30
C LEU A 33 17.11 13.72 4.09
N CYS A 34 15.80 13.47 3.97
CA CYS A 34 15.20 12.71 2.87
C CYS A 34 15.63 11.23 2.79
N VAL A 35 16.07 10.62 3.89
CA VAL A 35 16.32 9.17 3.91
C VAL A 35 14.96 8.47 3.86
N LYS A 36 14.68 7.76 2.76
CA LYS A 36 13.34 7.20 2.47
C LYS A 36 12.89 6.19 3.54
N GLU A 37 13.80 5.34 4.01
CA GLU A 37 13.52 4.33 5.04
C GLU A 37 13.17 5.01 6.38
N ALA A 38 13.82 6.14 6.68
CA ALA A 38 13.53 6.92 7.87
C ALA A 38 12.16 7.60 7.77
N ILE A 39 11.83 8.22 6.64
CA ILE A 39 10.52 8.83 6.39
C ILE A 39 9.41 7.78 6.50
N PHE A 40 9.58 6.62 5.85
CA PHE A 40 8.60 5.55 5.85
C PHE A 40 8.40 4.95 7.25
N THR A 41 9.50 4.70 7.98
CA THR A 41 9.43 4.23 9.37
C THR A 41 8.75 5.25 10.26
N LEU A 42 9.07 6.54 10.10
CA LEU A 42 8.43 7.60 10.86
C LEU A 42 6.94 7.69 10.54
N ALA A 43 6.54 7.57 9.27
CA ALA A 43 5.14 7.49 8.87
C ALA A 43 4.42 6.31 9.55
N LYS A 44 5.05 5.13 9.60
CA LYS A 44 4.54 3.96 10.33
C LYS A 44 4.40 4.21 11.83
N ILE A 45 5.34 4.93 12.47
CA ILE A 45 5.22 5.35 13.88
C ILE A 45 4.00 6.24 14.08
N TYR A 46 3.85 7.29 13.25
CA TYR A 46 2.70 8.19 13.34
C TYR A 46 1.38 7.46 13.09
N LEU A 47 1.30 6.57 12.12
CA LEU A 47 0.07 5.86 11.79
C LEU A 47 -0.18 4.61 12.66
N ASP A 48 0.69 4.35 13.64
CA ASP A 48 0.68 3.16 14.51
C ASP A 48 0.64 1.85 13.72
N LEU A 49 1.37 1.82 12.61
CA LEU A 49 1.50 0.66 11.73
C LEU A 49 2.63 -0.27 12.23
N PRO A 50 2.55 -1.57 11.89
CA PRO A 50 3.63 -2.53 12.12
C PRO A 50 4.95 -2.06 11.49
N ARG A 51 6.05 -2.23 12.22
CA ARG A 51 7.39 -1.80 11.81
C ARG A 51 8.47 -2.52 12.60
N ASP A 52 9.66 -2.62 12.00
CA ASP A 52 10.82 -3.28 12.60
C ASP A 52 11.58 -2.35 13.55
N LEU A 53 11.79 -1.09 13.14
CA LEU A 53 12.52 -0.10 13.92
C LEU A 53 11.60 0.59 14.93
N LEU A 54 12.05 0.69 16.18
CA LEU A 54 11.27 1.26 17.28
C LEU A 54 9.88 0.58 17.42
N SER A 55 9.82 -0.74 17.27
CA SER A 55 8.56 -1.53 17.27
C SER A 55 7.71 -1.32 18.53
N HIS A 56 8.34 -1.12 19.68
CA HIS A 56 7.68 -0.90 20.97
C HIS A 56 7.34 0.56 21.25
N TYR A 57 7.98 1.51 20.56
CA TYR A 57 7.74 2.94 20.77
C TYR A 57 6.28 3.31 20.49
N ARG A 58 5.71 4.23 21.26
CA ARG A 58 4.37 4.77 21.02
C ARG A 58 4.38 6.28 21.22
N LEU A 59 3.76 6.99 20.28
CA LEU A 59 3.64 8.44 20.38
C LEU A 59 2.74 8.83 21.55
N THR A 60 3.27 9.69 22.40
CA THR A 60 2.53 10.27 23.53
C THR A 60 1.50 11.30 23.04
N ASP A 61 1.83 12.05 21.99
CA ASP A 61 0.91 13.02 21.38
C ASP A 61 0.09 12.35 20.26
N GLN A 62 -1.22 12.42 20.40
CA GLN A 62 -2.19 11.86 19.48
C GLN A 62 -2.82 12.94 18.59
N ALA A 63 -2.63 14.23 18.92
CA ALA A 63 -3.16 15.33 18.13
C ALA A 63 -2.43 15.40 16.78
N HIS A 64 -3.19 15.51 15.68
CA HIS A 64 -2.67 15.59 14.31
C HIS A 64 -1.78 14.43 13.87
N ARG A 65 -1.71 13.35 14.66
CA ARG A 65 -0.90 12.17 14.42
C ARG A 65 -1.17 11.59 13.03
N VAL A 66 -2.46 11.45 12.69
CA VAL A 66 -2.90 10.92 11.40
C VAL A 66 -2.46 11.83 10.25
N THR A 67 -2.71 13.13 10.34
CA THR A 67 -2.33 14.10 9.29
C THR A 67 -0.82 14.11 9.05
N LYS A 68 -0.02 14.15 10.13
CA LYS A 68 1.45 14.12 10.02
C LYS A 68 1.94 12.79 9.44
N GLY A 69 1.37 11.67 9.89
CA GLY A 69 1.69 10.35 9.38
C GLY A 69 1.35 10.16 7.90
N LEU A 70 0.18 10.62 7.46
CA LEU A 70 -0.22 10.60 6.05
C LEU A 70 0.70 11.45 5.17
N ASN A 71 1.06 12.66 5.61
CA ASN A 71 1.99 13.53 4.87
C ASN A 71 3.38 12.88 4.72
N LEU A 72 3.87 12.23 5.79
CA LEU A 72 5.13 11.47 5.73
C LEU A 72 5.00 10.28 4.79
N MET A 73 3.87 9.58 4.80
CA MET A 73 3.63 8.44 3.90
C MET A 73 3.62 8.86 2.43
N ILE A 74 2.93 9.97 2.11
CA ILE A 74 2.92 10.56 0.76
C ILE A 74 4.35 10.91 0.33
N ARG A 75 5.14 11.56 1.20
CA ARG A 75 6.54 11.86 0.92
C ARG A 75 7.39 10.60 0.71
N ALA A 76 7.12 9.51 1.44
CA ALA A 76 7.80 8.22 1.21
C ALA A 76 7.46 7.67 -0.19
N SER A 77 6.19 7.73 -0.60
CA SER A 77 5.74 7.33 -1.92
C SER A 77 6.41 8.14 -3.05
N GLU A 78 6.54 9.46 -2.87
CA GLU A 78 7.26 10.34 -3.81
C GLU A 78 8.74 9.99 -3.96
N LEU A 79 9.34 9.40 -2.92
CA LEU A 79 10.72 8.89 -2.91
C LEU A 79 10.83 7.43 -3.39
N HIS A 80 9.82 6.95 -4.13
CA HIS A 80 9.76 5.61 -4.72
C HIS A 80 9.75 4.46 -3.70
N GLU A 81 9.20 4.70 -2.51
CA GLU A 81 8.88 3.60 -1.60
C GLU A 81 7.56 2.95 -2.05
N THR A 82 7.66 1.80 -2.73
CA THR A 82 6.51 1.15 -3.37
C THR A 82 5.41 0.80 -2.38
N GLU A 83 5.77 0.28 -1.20
CA GLU A 83 4.82 -0.06 -0.12
C GLU A 83 4.01 1.15 0.37
N ALA A 84 4.60 2.36 0.32
CA ALA A 84 3.90 3.57 0.76
C ALA A 84 2.66 3.84 -0.11
N ASN A 85 2.71 3.55 -1.41
CA ASN A 85 1.54 3.68 -2.29
C ASN A 85 0.39 2.80 -1.82
N LEU A 86 0.67 1.56 -1.43
CA LEU A 86 -0.36 0.62 -0.98
C LEU A 86 -1.01 1.10 0.32
N TYR A 87 -0.21 1.57 1.29
CA TYR A 87 -0.75 2.14 2.53
C TYR A 87 -1.64 3.36 2.26
N ILE A 88 -1.18 4.30 1.43
CA ILE A 88 -1.95 5.50 1.10
C ILE A 88 -3.26 5.11 0.42
N ALA A 89 -3.22 4.19 -0.54
CA ALA A 89 -4.41 3.70 -1.21
C ALA A 89 -5.43 3.15 -0.22
N GLN A 90 -4.99 2.34 0.75
CA GLN A 90 -5.85 1.76 1.78
C GLN A 90 -6.45 2.79 2.73
N PHE A 91 -5.70 3.83 3.09
CA PHE A 91 -6.21 4.91 3.91
C PHE A 91 -7.31 5.69 3.21
N PHE A 92 -7.16 5.99 1.91
CA PHE A 92 -8.23 6.65 1.14
C PHE A 92 -9.41 5.72 0.84
N ASP A 93 -9.17 4.42 0.71
CA ASP A 93 -10.19 3.41 0.48
C ASP A 93 -11.14 3.24 1.68
N HIS A 94 -10.57 3.08 2.88
CA HIS A 94 -11.33 2.84 4.11
C HIS A 94 -11.68 4.14 4.85
N GLY A 95 -10.92 5.21 4.63
CA GLY A 95 -10.95 6.40 5.47
C GLY A 95 -10.33 6.13 6.85
N ILE A 96 -10.17 7.19 7.63
CA ILE A 96 -9.80 7.13 9.05
C ILE A 96 -10.83 7.97 9.79
N GLU A 97 -11.60 7.33 10.66
CA GLU A 97 -12.70 7.99 11.38
C GLU A 97 -12.21 9.28 12.07
N GLY A 98 -12.90 10.40 11.79
CA GLY A 98 -12.59 11.70 12.36
C GLY A 98 -11.31 12.37 11.85
N SER A 99 -10.56 11.76 10.93
CA SER A 99 -9.28 12.30 10.43
C SER A 99 -9.15 12.34 8.91
N LEU A 100 -9.70 11.35 8.20
CA LEU A 100 -9.62 11.23 6.74
C LEU A 100 -10.92 10.64 6.19
N GLU A 101 -11.59 11.38 5.31
CA GLU A 101 -12.75 10.85 4.59
C GLU A 101 -12.30 9.90 3.48
N LYS A 102 -13.21 9.00 3.08
CA LYS A 102 -12.97 8.10 1.95
C LYS A 102 -12.91 8.89 0.65
N ASP A 103 -11.87 8.66 -0.13
CA ASP A 103 -11.72 9.17 -1.49
C ASP A 103 -11.26 8.03 -2.40
N TRP A 104 -12.22 7.37 -3.05
CA TRP A 104 -11.93 6.23 -3.90
C TRP A 104 -11.24 6.62 -5.20
N LYS A 105 -11.31 7.89 -5.60
CA LYS A 105 -10.55 8.37 -6.75
C LYS A 105 -9.06 8.39 -6.41
N GLN A 106 -8.69 8.99 -5.28
CA GLN A 106 -7.29 8.99 -4.83
C GLN A 106 -6.82 7.58 -4.52
N ALA A 107 -7.65 6.75 -3.86
CA ALA A 107 -7.31 5.36 -3.62
C ALA A 107 -6.99 4.60 -4.91
N ALA A 108 -7.83 4.77 -5.96
CA ALA A 108 -7.62 4.14 -7.25
C ALA A 108 -6.30 4.57 -7.91
N GLU A 109 -5.97 5.87 -7.89
CA GLU A 109 -4.70 6.39 -8.44
C GLU A 109 -3.48 5.76 -7.76
N TYR A 110 -3.48 5.64 -6.43
CA TYR A 110 -2.38 5.00 -5.69
C TYR A 110 -2.32 3.48 -5.89
N TYR A 111 -3.47 2.79 -5.94
CA TYR A 111 -3.51 1.36 -6.28
C TYR A 111 -2.96 1.10 -7.69
N GLU A 112 -3.33 1.91 -8.68
CA GLU A 112 -2.82 1.81 -10.04
C GLU A 112 -1.31 2.04 -10.10
N ASN A 113 -0.81 3.05 -9.39
CA ASN A 113 0.62 3.32 -9.32
C ASN A 113 1.37 2.13 -8.70
N TYR A 114 0.87 1.59 -7.59
CA TYR A 114 1.44 0.39 -6.95
C TYR A 114 1.47 -0.80 -7.90
N ILE A 115 0.35 -1.11 -8.57
CA ILE A 115 0.25 -2.23 -9.53
C ILE A 115 1.25 -2.03 -10.68
N ARG A 116 1.32 -0.84 -11.24
CA ARG A 116 2.23 -0.50 -12.33
C ARG A 116 3.69 -0.66 -11.94
N ILE A 117 4.09 -0.21 -10.75
CA ILE A 117 5.47 -0.36 -10.27
C ILE A 117 5.81 -1.85 -10.13
N ARG A 118 4.91 -2.65 -9.54
CA ARG A 118 5.10 -4.09 -9.35
C ARG A 118 5.22 -4.86 -10.67
N GLU A 119 4.42 -4.49 -11.67
CA GLU A 119 4.52 -5.07 -13.01
C GLU A 119 5.84 -4.72 -13.69
N ASN A 120 6.32 -3.48 -13.54
CA ASN A 120 7.62 -3.09 -14.06
C ASN A 120 8.76 -3.82 -13.35
N GLU A 121 8.70 -3.99 -12.03
CA GLU A 121 9.67 -4.79 -11.26
C GLU A 121 9.71 -6.23 -11.78
N SER A 122 8.54 -6.85 -12.01
CA SER A 122 8.44 -8.22 -12.54
C SER A 122 8.98 -8.35 -13.97
N ASN A 123 8.77 -7.34 -14.82
CA ASN A 123 9.19 -7.37 -16.23
C ASN A 123 10.69 -7.06 -16.43
N ASN A 124 11.34 -6.43 -15.44
CA ASN A 124 12.76 -6.10 -15.48
C ASN A 124 13.66 -7.19 -14.86
N LEU A 125 13.08 -8.34 -14.49
CA LEU A 125 13.84 -9.52 -14.11
C LEU A 125 14.39 -10.17 -15.39
N ASP A 126 15.65 -9.87 -15.71
CA ASP A 126 16.36 -10.45 -16.85
C ASP A 126 16.35 -12.00 -16.78
N GLU A 127 16.01 -12.66 -17.89
CA GLU A 127 15.99 -14.11 -18.10
C GLU A 127 17.35 -14.83 -17.82
N ASP A 128 18.42 -14.09 -17.51
CA ASP A 128 19.78 -14.60 -17.24
C ASP A 128 20.04 -14.88 -15.74
N SER A 129 19.12 -14.50 -14.86
CA SER A 129 19.08 -15.03 -13.50
C SER A 129 18.47 -16.43 -13.58
N GLY A 130 19.30 -17.49 -13.62
CA GLY A 130 18.90 -18.90 -13.70
C GLY A 130 18.06 -19.45 -12.52
N THR A 131 17.27 -18.61 -11.87
CA THR A 131 16.23 -18.96 -10.90
C THR A 131 14.89 -19.08 -11.64
N ASN A 132 14.69 -20.21 -12.31
CA ASN A 132 13.38 -20.59 -12.88
C ASN A 132 12.37 -21.00 -11.79
N GLU A 133 12.34 -20.28 -10.68
CA GLU A 133 11.16 -20.28 -9.82
C GLU A 133 10.36 -19.06 -10.22
N PRO A 134 9.05 -19.18 -10.52
CA PRO A 134 8.21 -17.99 -10.64
C PRO A 134 8.33 -17.29 -9.30
N ASP A 135 9.15 -16.23 -9.26
CA ASP A 135 9.46 -15.48 -8.05
C ASP A 135 8.12 -15.16 -7.42
N GLN A 136 7.79 -15.89 -6.35
CA GLN A 136 6.72 -15.54 -5.46
C GLN A 136 7.16 -14.19 -4.95
N ILE A 137 6.68 -13.12 -5.57
CA ILE A 137 7.01 -11.77 -5.14
C ILE A 137 6.64 -11.75 -3.66
N HIS A 138 7.67 -11.80 -2.80
CA HIS A 138 7.53 -12.34 -1.46
C HIS A 138 6.34 -11.67 -0.82
N SER A 139 5.33 -12.47 -0.46
CA SER A 139 4.24 -11.97 0.38
C SER A 139 4.87 -11.76 1.76
N THR A 140 5.56 -10.64 1.92
CA THR A 140 6.07 -10.16 3.19
C THR A 140 4.85 -9.81 4.01
N ASP A 141 4.49 -10.71 4.92
CA ASP A 141 3.44 -10.51 5.91
C ASP A 141 3.85 -9.38 6.86
N ASN A 142 3.73 -8.15 6.37
CA ASN A 142 3.99 -6.91 7.09
C ASN A 142 2.74 -6.44 7.85
N GLY A 143 1.74 -7.32 8.02
CA GLY A 143 0.45 -6.99 8.63
C GLY A 143 -0.45 -6.06 7.80
N ILE A 144 -0.16 -5.91 6.50
CA ILE A 144 -0.92 -5.06 5.57
C ILE A 144 -1.97 -5.93 4.85
N PRO A 145 -3.28 -5.59 4.92
CA PRO A 145 -4.30 -6.24 4.08
C PRO A 145 -3.96 -6.13 2.59
N PHE A 146 -4.43 -7.03 1.72
CA PHE A 146 -4.26 -6.97 0.26
C PHE A 146 -2.80 -6.96 -0.26
N HIS A 147 -1.83 -7.48 0.49
CA HIS A 147 -0.42 -7.51 0.06
C HIS A 147 -0.21 -8.35 -1.21
N ASP A 148 -1.06 -9.36 -1.42
CA ASP A 148 -1.03 -10.17 -2.62
C ASP A 148 -1.47 -9.36 -3.85
N HIS A 149 -0.68 -9.44 -4.91
CA HIS A 149 -0.86 -8.62 -6.11
C HIS A 149 -2.27 -8.78 -6.73
N HIS A 150 -2.78 -10.02 -6.81
CA HIS A 150 -4.13 -10.30 -7.30
C HIS A 150 -5.23 -9.71 -6.41
N GLU A 151 -5.03 -9.62 -5.09
CA GLU A 151 -6.00 -9.04 -4.17
C GLU A 151 -6.06 -7.51 -4.31
N THR A 152 -4.92 -6.86 -4.48
CA THR A 152 -4.87 -5.42 -4.77
C THR A 152 -5.58 -5.10 -6.09
N VAL A 153 -5.31 -5.87 -7.15
CA VAL A 153 -5.97 -5.69 -8.46
C VAL A 153 -7.49 -5.91 -8.35
N ALA A 154 -7.93 -6.96 -7.63
CA ALA A 154 -9.35 -7.21 -7.41
C ALA A 154 -10.02 -6.12 -6.55
N ARG A 155 -9.30 -5.53 -5.59
CA ARG A 155 -9.82 -4.41 -4.80
C ARG A 155 -10.03 -3.19 -5.69
N LEU A 156 -9.07 -2.84 -6.53
CA LEU A 156 -9.20 -1.76 -7.51
C LEU A 156 -10.38 -2.00 -8.48
N ALA A 157 -10.53 -3.23 -8.97
CA ALA A 157 -11.68 -3.61 -9.80
C ALA A 157 -13.02 -3.37 -9.09
N THR A 158 -13.07 -3.70 -7.79
CA THR A 158 -14.26 -3.46 -6.96
C THR A 158 -14.59 -1.97 -6.86
N LEU A 159 -13.58 -1.11 -6.65
CA LEU A 159 -13.79 0.35 -6.59
C LEU A 159 -14.39 0.89 -7.89
N TYR A 160 -13.88 0.44 -9.05
CA TYR A 160 -14.43 0.82 -10.35
C TYR A 160 -15.82 0.24 -10.62
N LYS A 161 -16.11 -0.98 -10.16
CA LYS A 161 -17.45 -1.58 -10.29
C LYS A 161 -18.49 -0.83 -9.47
N THR A 162 -18.16 -0.44 -8.23
CA THR A 162 -19.12 0.23 -7.35
C THR A 162 -19.27 1.71 -7.64
N GLY A 163 -18.16 2.42 -7.90
CA GLY A 163 -18.15 3.89 -7.97
C GLY A 163 -18.60 4.56 -6.66
N GLY A 164 -18.51 5.89 -6.57
CA GLY A 164 -18.77 6.66 -5.35
C GLY A 164 -17.49 7.23 -4.73
N HIS A 165 -17.62 8.02 -3.66
CA HIS A 165 -16.48 8.67 -2.98
C HIS A 165 -15.50 9.34 -3.96
N ASN A 166 -16.03 10.23 -4.81
CA ASN A 166 -15.31 10.94 -5.88
C ASN A 166 -14.85 10.08 -7.08
N LEU A 167 -15.09 8.76 -7.07
CA LEU A 167 -14.79 7.87 -8.19
C LEU A 167 -16.06 7.63 -9.04
N VAL A 168 -15.94 7.74 -10.36
CA VAL A 168 -16.99 7.36 -11.30
C VAL A 168 -16.87 5.85 -11.58
N CYS A 169 -17.99 5.15 -11.57
CA CYS A 169 -18.03 3.74 -11.94
C CYS A 169 -17.53 3.54 -13.38
N ASN A 170 -16.77 2.49 -13.62
CA ASN A 170 -16.32 2.08 -14.94
C ASN A 170 -16.37 0.55 -15.01
N TYR A 171 -17.48 0.03 -15.52
CA TYR A 171 -17.77 -1.40 -15.55
C TYR A 171 -16.82 -2.17 -16.47
N GLN A 172 -16.51 -1.62 -17.64
CA GLN A 172 -15.53 -2.19 -18.56
C GLN A 172 -14.17 -2.35 -17.90
N LYS A 173 -13.64 -1.27 -17.31
CA LYS A 173 -12.35 -1.30 -16.60
C LYS A 173 -12.37 -2.24 -15.40
N ALA A 174 -13.50 -2.30 -14.67
CA ALA A 174 -13.65 -3.23 -13.56
C ALA A 174 -13.60 -4.69 -14.02
N GLY A 175 -14.27 -5.02 -15.13
CA GLY A 175 -14.23 -6.36 -15.73
C GLY A 175 -12.81 -6.76 -16.15
N ASP A 176 -12.11 -5.85 -16.84
CA ASP A 176 -10.73 -6.09 -17.29
C ASP A 176 -9.79 -6.34 -16.09
N LEU A 177 -9.93 -5.55 -15.03
CA LEU A 177 -9.15 -5.73 -13.80
C LEU A 177 -9.50 -7.01 -13.05
N PHE A 178 -10.79 -7.41 -13.00
CA PHE A 178 -11.17 -8.69 -12.39
C PHE A 178 -10.62 -9.88 -13.16
N ASN A 179 -10.64 -9.85 -14.49
CA ASN A 179 -10.01 -10.88 -15.32
C ASN A 179 -8.51 -10.97 -15.06
N LYS A 180 -7.81 -9.82 -15.01
CA LYS A 180 -6.40 -9.76 -14.66
C LYS A 180 -6.12 -10.35 -13.28
N ALA A 181 -6.93 -10.01 -12.28
CA ALA A 181 -6.82 -10.60 -10.94
C ALA A 181 -7.06 -12.12 -10.95
N ALA A 182 -7.99 -12.61 -11.77
CA ALA A 182 -8.27 -14.04 -11.92
C ALA A 182 -7.10 -14.81 -12.53
N GLU A 183 -6.46 -14.25 -13.56
CA GLU A 183 -5.26 -14.81 -14.18
C GLU A 183 -4.10 -14.87 -13.18
N MET A 184 -3.85 -13.78 -12.45
CA MET A 184 -2.82 -13.73 -11.40
C MET A 184 -3.11 -14.73 -10.27
N ALA A 185 -4.37 -14.85 -9.83
CA ALA A 185 -4.77 -15.83 -8.83
C ALA A 185 -4.61 -17.27 -9.34
N THR A 186 -4.86 -17.52 -10.64
CA THR A 186 -4.63 -18.83 -11.27
C THR A 186 -3.15 -19.17 -11.31
N ALA A 187 -2.30 -18.22 -11.70
CA ALA A 187 -0.84 -18.37 -11.68
C ALA A 187 -0.32 -18.65 -10.26
N ALA A 188 -0.92 -18.03 -9.24
CA ALA A 188 -0.65 -18.31 -7.83
C ALA A 188 -1.31 -19.61 -7.30
N MET A 189 -1.87 -20.45 -8.17
CA MET A 189 -2.57 -21.70 -7.85
C MET A 189 -3.79 -21.53 -6.92
N LYS A 190 -4.36 -20.32 -6.85
CA LYS A 190 -5.57 -19.98 -6.08
C LYS A 190 -6.85 -20.14 -6.92
N GLY A 191 -7.05 -21.32 -7.53
CA GLY A 191 -8.12 -21.55 -8.52
C GLY A 191 -9.56 -21.25 -8.04
N ARG A 192 -9.88 -21.48 -6.75
CA ARG A 192 -11.19 -21.08 -6.19
C ARG A 192 -11.38 -19.57 -6.18
N LEU A 193 -10.32 -18.82 -5.89
CA LEU A 193 -10.34 -17.37 -5.86
C LEU A 193 -10.39 -16.81 -7.29
N ALA A 194 -9.63 -17.42 -8.22
CA ALA A 194 -9.69 -17.08 -9.64
C ALA A 194 -11.10 -17.21 -10.22
N ASN A 195 -11.81 -18.33 -9.94
CA ASN A 195 -13.19 -18.50 -10.39
C ASN A 195 -14.12 -17.40 -9.85
N LYS A 196 -13.92 -16.97 -8.59
CA LYS A 196 -14.69 -15.86 -8.01
C LYS A 196 -14.42 -14.55 -8.76
N TYR A 197 -13.18 -14.28 -9.15
CA TYR A 197 -12.83 -13.09 -9.92
C TYR A 197 -13.37 -13.13 -11.34
N TYR A 198 -13.31 -14.28 -12.04
CA TYR A 198 -13.95 -14.43 -13.36
C TYR A 198 -15.46 -14.17 -13.29
N MET A 199 -16.15 -14.69 -12.27
CA MET A 199 -17.58 -14.38 -12.07
C MET A 199 -17.82 -12.88 -11.84
N SER A 200 -17.00 -12.24 -10.99
CA SER A 200 -17.09 -10.79 -10.76
C SER A 200 -16.84 -9.96 -12.02
N ALA A 201 -16.00 -10.45 -12.95
CA ALA A 201 -15.73 -9.80 -14.23
C ALA A 201 -16.96 -9.84 -15.15
N GLU A 202 -17.56 -11.02 -15.33
CA GLU A 202 -18.80 -11.18 -16.10
C GLU A 202 -19.94 -10.31 -15.54
N GLU A 203 -20.08 -10.27 -14.20
CA GLU A 203 -21.05 -9.38 -13.55
C GLU A 203 -20.75 -7.90 -13.80
N ALA A 204 -19.48 -7.51 -13.93
CA ALA A 204 -19.14 -6.13 -14.23
C ALA A 204 -19.52 -5.79 -15.67
N TYR A 205 -19.12 -6.61 -16.66
CA TYR A 205 -19.48 -6.38 -18.06
C TYR A 205 -21.00 -6.36 -18.28
N ALA A 206 -21.75 -7.22 -17.59
CA ALA A 206 -23.22 -7.25 -17.67
C ALA A 206 -23.91 -5.98 -17.14
N LEU A 207 -23.21 -5.12 -16.38
CA LEU A 207 -23.72 -3.83 -15.90
C LEU A 207 -23.40 -2.67 -16.84
N GLU A 208 -22.60 -2.90 -17.88
CA GLU A 208 -22.38 -1.91 -18.92
C GLU A 208 -23.71 -1.62 -19.63
N PRO A 209 -24.17 -0.35 -19.68
CA PRO A 209 -25.40 -0.03 -20.37
C PRO A 209 -25.23 -0.33 -21.86
N ASP A 210 -26.11 -1.15 -22.41
CA ASP A 210 -26.23 -1.30 -23.86
C ASP A 210 -26.61 0.08 -24.44
N ASP A 211 -25.69 0.71 -25.16
CA ASP A 211 -25.93 1.95 -25.92
C ASP A 211 -26.87 1.68 -27.13
N GLU A 212 -28.01 1.03 -26.90
CA GLU A 212 -29.06 0.74 -27.89
C GLU A 212 -30.40 1.41 -27.55
N GLU A 213 -30.43 2.68 -27.14
CA GLU A 213 -31.66 3.49 -27.24
C GLU A 213 -31.33 4.95 -27.60
N GLY A 214 -31.39 5.32 -28.89
CA GLY A 214 -31.28 6.74 -29.24
C GLY A 214 -31.18 7.24 -30.69
N GLU A 215 -31.50 6.49 -31.74
CA GLU A 215 -31.82 7.10 -33.06
C GLU A 215 -33.10 6.48 -33.64
N GLY A 216 -34.25 6.94 -33.15
CA GLY A 216 -35.55 6.45 -33.59
C GLY A 216 -36.73 7.32 -33.16
N ASN A 217 -36.78 8.57 -33.63
CA ASN A 217 -37.97 9.22 -34.23
C ASN A 217 -37.71 10.68 -34.62
#